data_AF-A0A1I8HLS8-F1
#
_entry.id   AF-A0A1I8HLS8-F1
#
_cell.length_a   1.000
_cell.length_b   1.000
_cell.length_c   1.000
_cell.angle_alpha   90.00
_cell.angle_beta   90.00
_cell.angle_gamma   90.00
#
_symmetry.space_group_name_H-M   'P 1'
#
loop_
_entity.id
_entity.type
_entity.pdbx_description
1 polymer ?
#
loop_
_entity_poly.entity_id
_entity_poly.type
_entity_poly.pdbx_seq_one_letter_code
_entity_poly.pdbx_strand_id
1 'polypeptide(L)'
;NIIFALQATNDFKLLVCGSVRGTPTCSLRSAMQPKMSFGSYTIQLQNSDLQSEKVIAMEDKQIFVGAFLRPGRADPAIYRSSLVPSSDAIRTKQDKQLSQWMKFIYKPAKFISVHIVGDYVYYFFQENFEEMGTCGTRAERTVSRVARVCKSDPGYQHLWLSYAKSRLVCSDGGPTQTDARRTAEPFYYDLLQDTFVTDSHIYGVFTASR
;
A
#
# COMPACT_ATOMS: atom_id res chain seq x y z
N ASN A 1 0.19 -17.24 16.67
CA ASN A 1 -0.57 -16.07 16.17
C ASN A 1 0.41 -14.94 15.93
N ILE A 2 0.44 -14.38 14.73
CA ILE A 2 1.29 -13.23 14.39
C ILE A 2 0.39 -12.01 14.30
N ILE A 3 0.71 -10.97 15.08
CA ILE A 3 0.07 -9.65 14.97
C ILE A 3 0.85 -8.87 13.92
N PHE A 4 0.14 -8.31 12.94
CA PHE A 4 0.75 -7.54 11.85
C PHE A 4 0.23 -6.11 11.75
N ALA A 5 -0.84 -5.76 12.47
CA ALA A 5 -1.20 -4.36 12.67
C ALA A 5 -1.73 -4.15 14.10
N LEU A 6 -1.30 -3.04 14.69
CA LEU A 6 -1.74 -2.57 15.99
C LEU A 6 -1.87 -1.05 15.88
N GLN A 7 -3.10 -0.53 15.95
CA GLN A 7 -3.36 0.89 15.80
C GLN A 7 -4.26 1.40 16.91
N ALA A 8 -3.87 2.50 17.54
CA ALA A 8 -4.72 3.22 18.46
C ALA A 8 -5.77 4.03 17.69
N THR A 9 -6.98 4.07 18.25
CA THR A 9 -8.09 4.90 17.77
C THR A 9 -8.36 6.02 18.77
N ASN A 10 -9.05 7.07 18.34
CA ASN A 10 -9.37 8.22 19.19
C ASN A 10 -10.31 7.86 20.37
N ASP A 11 -11.03 6.75 20.30
CA ASP A 11 -12.03 6.32 21.30
C ASP A 11 -11.45 5.43 22.42
N PHE A 12 -10.15 5.49 22.71
CA PHE A 12 -9.46 4.57 23.64
C PHE A 12 -9.61 3.08 23.24
N LYS A 13 -9.71 2.80 21.94
CA LYS A 13 -9.74 1.43 21.41
C LYS A 13 -8.48 1.15 20.59
N LEU A 14 -8.14 -0.13 20.48
CA LEU A 14 -7.05 -0.66 19.67
C LEU A 14 -7.64 -1.52 18.55
N LEU A 15 -7.29 -1.20 17.31
CA LEU A 15 -7.39 -2.16 16.23
C LEU A 15 -6.23 -3.14 16.36
N VAL A 16 -6.55 -4.43 16.48
CA VAL A 16 -5.56 -5.51 16.51
C VAL A 16 -5.85 -6.47 15.38
N CYS A 17 -4.95 -6.51 14.40
CA CYS A 17 -5.01 -7.44 13.28
C CYS A 17 -3.91 -8.48 13.36
N GLY A 18 -4.29 -9.73 13.23
CA GLY A 18 -3.37 -10.85 13.28
C GLY A 18 -3.93 -12.10 12.62
N SER A 19 -3.11 -13.14 12.55
CA SER A 19 -3.51 -14.43 11.97
C SER A 19 -3.73 -15.48 13.05
N VAL A 20 -4.88 -16.16 12.96
CA VAL A 20 -5.23 -17.35 13.75
C VAL A 20 -5.31 -18.52 12.80
N ARG A 21 -4.38 -19.49 12.93
CA ARG A 21 -4.29 -20.68 12.05
C ARG A 21 -4.28 -20.32 10.54
N GLY A 22 -3.55 -19.28 10.15
CA GLY A 22 -3.47 -18.82 8.76
C GLY A 22 -4.60 -17.88 8.33
N THR A 23 -5.69 -17.78 9.11
CA THR A 23 -6.80 -16.88 8.80
C THR A 23 -6.55 -15.50 9.43
N PRO A 24 -6.36 -14.46 8.62
CA PRO A 24 -6.21 -13.10 9.13
C PRO A 24 -7.56 -12.55 9.62
N THR A 25 -7.50 -11.95 10.80
CA THR A 25 -8.65 -11.43 11.53
C THR A 25 -8.25 -10.14 12.20
N CYS A 26 -9.19 -9.21 12.32
CA CYS A 26 -9.01 -8.00 13.09
C CYS A 26 -10.04 -7.93 14.21
N SER A 27 -9.66 -7.34 15.33
CA SER A 27 -10.54 -7.15 16.47
C SER A 27 -10.35 -5.75 17.03
N LEU A 28 -11.44 -5.16 17.49
CA LEU A 28 -11.41 -3.88 18.18
C LEU A 28 -11.41 -4.16 19.68
N ARG A 29 -10.42 -3.66 20.40
CA ARG A 29 -10.17 -3.98 21.82
C ARG A 29 -10.07 -2.71 22.66
N SER A 30 -10.28 -2.80 23.96
CA SER A 30 -10.02 -1.67 24.87
C SER A 30 -8.52 -1.43 24.99
N ALA A 31 -8.08 -0.18 24.87
CA ALA A 31 -6.68 0.19 25.06
C ALA A 31 -6.23 0.00 26.52
N MET A 32 -7.13 0.24 27.47
CA MET A 32 -6.88 0.08 28.91
C MET A 32 -6.99 -1.37 29.37
N GLN A 33 -7.83 -2.17 28.71
CA GLN A 33 -8.02 -3.58 29.02
C GLN A 33 -8.06 -4.43 27.73
N PRO A 34 -6.91 -4.77 27.13
CA PRO A 34 -6.86 -5.45 25.83
C PRO A 34 -7.58 -6.81 25.75
N LYS A 35 -7.87 -7.43 26.91
CA LYS A 35 -8.69 -8.65 26.99
C LYS A 35 -10.16 -8.39 26.63
N MET A 36 -10.68 -7.18 26.89
CA MET A 36 -12.03 -6.78 26.52
C MET A 36 -12.09 -6.48 25.01
N SER A 37 -12.92 -7.23 24.30
CA SER A 37 -13.17 -7.08 22.86
C SER A 37 -14.51 -6.42 22.61
N PHE A 38 -14.55 -5.45 21.70
CA PHE A 38 -15.76 -4.80 21.20
C PHE A 38 -16.32 -5.50 19.95
N GLY A 39 -15.59 -6.47 19.40
CA GLY A 39 -15.99 -7.19 18.20
C GLY A 39 -14.78 -7.78 17.47
N SER A 40 -15.04 -8.82 16.67
CA SER A 40 -14.08 -9.41 15.76
C SER A 40 -14.63 -9.34 14.34
N TYR A 41 -13.75 -9.04 13.41
CA TYR A 41 -14.06 -8.73 12.03
C TYR A 41 -13.09 -9.45 11.13
N THR A 42 -13.64 -10.17 10.15
CA THR A 42 -12.83 -10.81 9.13
C THR A 42 -12.50 -9.76 8.09
N ILE A 43 -11.22 -9.47 7.92
CA ILE A 43 -10.76 -8.68 6.79
C ILE A 43 -10.48 -9.66 5.64
N GLN A 44 -10.86 -9.29 4.43
CA GLN A 44 -10.51 -10.04 3.22
C GLN A 44 -9.00 -9.97 2.98
N LEU A 45 -8.27 -10.81 3.69
CA LEU A 45 -6.87 -11.13 3.46
C LEU A 45 -6.87 -12.65 3.30
N GLN A 46 -6.59 -13.19 2.11
CA GLN A 46 -6.73 -14.63 1.92
C GLN A 46 -5.39 -15.32 2.06
N ASN A 47 -5.20 -15.98 3.21
CA ASN A 47 -4.04 -16.81 3.59
C ASN A 47 -2.73 -16.30 2.98
N SER A 48 -2.58 -14.97 3.04
CA SER A 48 -1.42 -14.28 2.52
C SER A 48 -0.28 -14.82 3.33
N ASP A 49 0.69 -15.45 2.67
CA ASP A 49 1.97 -15.83 3.25
C ASP A 49 2.32 -14.79 4.31
N LEU A 50 2.46 -15.21 5.57
CA LEU A 50 2.52 -14.29 6.72
C LEU A 50 3.62 -13.22 6.52
N GLN A 51 4.59 -13.54 5.66
CA GLN A 51 5.72 -12.75 5.20
C GLN A 51 5.42 -11.70 4.12
N SER A 52 4.27 -11.77 3.45
CA SER A 52 3.89 -10.80 2.41
C SER A 52 3.66 -9.41 3.01
N GLU A 53 4.20 -8.41 2.33
CA GLU A 53 4.11 -7.01 2.74
C GLU A 53 2.65 -6.54 2.68
N LYS A 54 2.21 -5.93 3.77
CA LYS A 54 0.83 -5.47 3.97
C LYS A 54 0.85 -4.21 4.81
N VAL A 55 -0.05 -3.30 4.48
CA VAL A 55 -0.19 -2.01 5.16
C VAL A 55 -1.65 -1.83 5.54
N ILE A 56 -1.88 -1.35 6.76
CA ILE A 56 -3.23 -1.20 7.31
C ILE A 56 -3.29 0.13 8.07
N ALA A 57 -4.33 0.89 7.80
CA ALA A 57 -4.74 2.02 8.62
C ALA A 57 -6.26 2.01 8.81
N MET A 58 -6.70 2.63 9.88
CA MET A 58 -8.10 2.73 10.26
C MET A 58 -8.45 4.15 10.70
N GLU A 59 -9.64 4.58 10.30
CA GLU A 59 -10.31 5.79 10.77
C GLU A 59 -11.82 5.57 10.66
N ASP A 60 -12.61 6.06 11.63
CA ASP A 60 -14.08 6.03 11.59
C ASP A 60 -14.72 4.69 11.19
N LYS A 61 -14.20 3.58 11.76
CA LYS A 61 -14.63 2.19 11.49
C LYS A 61 -14.35 1.70 10.06
N GLN A 62 -13.73 2.51 9.21
CA GLN A 62 -13.21 2.10 7.91
C GLN A 62 -11.78 1.61 8.07
N ILE A 63 -11.44 0.54 7.35
CA ILE A 63 -10.09 -0.02 7.33
C ILE A 63 -9.58 0.02 5.90
N PHE A 64 -8.46 0.71 5.74
CA PHE A 64 -7.73 0.91 4.50
C PHE A 64 -6.56 -0.05 4.46
N VAL A 65 -6.49 -0.85 3.40
CA VAL A 65 -5.54 -1.97 3.32
C VAL A 65 -4.85 -1.99 1.95
N GLY A 66 -3.54 -2.13 1.96
CA GLY A 66 -2.75 -2.51 0.80
C GLY A 66 -2.15 -3.89 1.05
N ALA A 67 -2.55 -4.90 0.28
CA ALA A 67 -2.08 -6.27 0.47
C ALA A 67 -2.32 -7.14 -0.77
N PHE A 68 -1.83 -8.38 -0.72
CA PHE A 68 -2.19 -9.43 -1.67
C PHE A 68 -3.45 -10.16 -1.23
N LEU A 69 -4.43 -10.23 -2.13
CA LEU A 69 -5.71 -10.87 -1.86
C LEU A 69 -5.73 -12.35 -2.25
N ARG A 70 -4.71 -12.84 -2.96
CA ARG A 70 -4.53 -14.27 -3.27
C ARG A 70 -3.14 -14.77 -2.87
N PRO A 71 -3.00 -16.07 -2.55
CA PRO A 71 -1.70 -16.68 -2.25
C PRO A 71 -0.67 -16.49 -3.36
N GLY A 72 0.62 -16.57 -3.00
CA GLY A 72 1.74 -16.45 -3.96
C GLY A 72 1.97 -15.03 -4.48
N ARG A 73 1.72 -14.01 -3.64
CA ARG A 73 1.81 -12.58 -3.99
C ARG A 73 0.99 -12.23 -5.25
N ALA A 74 -0.19 -12.84 -5.38
CA ALA A 74 -1.10 -12.61 -6.49
C ALA A 74 -2.23 -11.66 -6.08
N ASP A 75 -2.78 -10.95 -7.07
CA ASP A 75 -3.86 -9.97 -6.86
C ASP A 75 -3.49 -8.89 -5.82
N PRO A 76 -2.43 -8.08 -6.07
CA PRO A 76 -2.17 -6.90 -5.26
C PRO A 76 -3.36 -5.96 -5.34
N ALA A 77 -3.86 -5.52 -4.20
CA ALA A 77 -5.00 -4.62 -4.14
C ALA A 77 -4.81 -3.56 -3.06
N ILE A 78 -5.26 -2.35 -3.41
CA ILE A 78 -5.60 -1.31 -2.44
C ILE A 78 -7.11 -1.37 -2.26
N TYR A 79 -7.58 -1.62 -1.05
CA TYR A 79 -9.00 -1.77 -0.79
C TYR A 79 -9.40 -1.19 0.57
N ARG A 80 -10.69 -0.87 0.68
CA ARG A 80 -11.33 -0.44 1.91
C ARG A 80 -12.36 -1.47 2.32
N SER A 81 -12.27 -1.86 3.58
CA SER A 81 -13.26 -2.66 4.29
C SER A 81 -13.86 -1.83 5.43
N SER A 82 -14.93 -2.32 6.05
CA SER A 82 -15.52 -1.67 7.21
C SER A 82 -15.65 -2.68 8.34
N LEU A 83 -15.62 -2.16 9.56
CA LEU A 83 -16.07 -2.90 10.73
C LEU A 83 -17.61 -3.05 10.75
N VAL A 84 -18.34 -2.45 9.82
CA VAL A 84 -19.79 -2.64 9.67
C VAL A 84 -20.06 -3.78 8.67
N PRO A 85 -20.71 -4.88 9.09
CA PRO A 85 -20.89 -6.08 8.25
C PRO A 85 -21.63 -5.86 6.92
N SER A 86 -22.41 -4.79 6.79
CA SER A 86 -23.25 -4.52 5.62
C SER A 86 -22.60 -3.62 4.56
N SER A 87 -21.35 -3.19 4.74
CA SER A 87 -20.70 -2.34 3.74
C SER A 87 -19.93 -3.19 2.72
N ASP A 88 -20.17 -2.92 1.44
CA ASP A 88 -19.38 -3.52 0.38
C ASP A 88 -17.92 -3.03 0.44
N ALA A 89 -16.99 -3.98 0.27
CA ALA A 89 -15.58 -3.64 0.10
C ALA A 89 -15.38 -2.97 -1.26
N ILE A 90 -14.54 -1.93 -1.29
CA ILE A 90 -14.14 -1.22 -2.51
C ILE A 90 -12.66 -1.47 -2.72
N ARG A 91 -12.25 -1.78 -3.95
CA ARG A 91 -10.87 -2.15 -4.27
C ARG A 91 -10.38 -1.58 -5.60
N THR A 92 -9.07 -1.63 -5.81
CA THR A 92 -8.49 -1.41 -7.14
C THR A 92 -8.91 -2.54 -8.09
N LYS A 93 -9.03 -2.20 -9.38
CA LYS A 93 -9.34 -3.16 -10.43
C LYS A 93 -8.32 -4.29 -10.40
N GLN A 94 -8.81 -5.52 -10.32
CA GLN A 94 -7.96 -6.69 -10.48
C GLN A 94 -7.44 -6.71 -11.91
N ASP A 95 -6.12 -6.70 -12.07
CA ASP A 95 -5.53 -6.96 -13.37
C ASP A 95 -5.61 -8.45 -13.67
N LYS A 96 -6.64 -8.83 -14.43
CA LYS A 96 -6.86 -10.21 -14.89
C LYS A 96 -5.91 -10.59 -16.03
N GLN A 97 -5.24 -9.61 -16.67
CA GLN A 97 -4.42 -9.82 -17.86
C GLN A 97 -3.01 -10.34 -17.56
N LEU A 98 -2.62 -10.42 -16.28
CA LEU A 98 -1.39 -11.10 -15.88
C LEU A 98 -1.56 -12.60 -16.01
N SER A 99 -1.39 -13.07 -17.25
CA SER A 99 -1.24 -14.48 -17.59
C SER A 99 -0.20 -15.14 -16.67
N GLN A 100 -0.32 -16.46 -16.46
CA GLN A 100 0.64 -17.19 -15.63
C GLN A 100 2.10 -17.07 -16.13
N TRP A 101 2.28 -16.76 -17.43
CA TRP A 101 3.59 -16.51 -18.04
C TRP A 101 4.11 -15.07 -17.80
N MET A 102 3.24 -14.07 -17.71
CA MET A 102 3.61 -12.67 -17.40
C MET A 102 3.95 -12.44 -15.93
N LYS A 103 3.52 -13.33 -15.02
CA LYS A 103 3.86 -13.27 -13.59
C LYS A 103 5.36 -13.29 -13.30
N PHE A 104 6.17 -13.91 -14.17
CA PHE A 104 7.63 -13.92 -14.01
C PHE A 104 8.29 -12.58 -14.37
N ILE A 105 7.59 -11.73 -15.13
CA ILE A 105 8.06 -10.41 -15.60
C ILE A 105 7.49 -9.30 -14.71
N TYR A 106 6.41 -9.57 -13.98
CA TYR A 106 5.71 -8.62 -13.12
C TYR A 106 6.12 -8.82 -11.66
N LYS A 107 6.98 -7.95 -11.13
CA LYS A 107 7.18 -7.91 -9.68
C LYS A 107 5.90 -7.38 -9.03
N PRO A 108 5.32 -8.15 -8.12
CA PRO A 108 4.10 -7.76 -7.46
C PRO A 108 4.37 -6.56 -6.54
N ALA A 109 3.34 -5.72 -6.35
CA ALA A 109 3.49 -4.48 -5.59
C ALA A 109 4.04 -4.72 -4.17
N LYS A 110 5.14 -4.08 -3.79
CA LYS A 110 5.63 -4.10 -2.41
C LYS A 110 5.01 -2.94 -1.65
N PHE A 111 4.00 -3.22 -0.81
CA PHE A 111 3.38 -2.20 0.03
C PHE A 111 4.33 -1.77 1.16
N ILE A 112 4.50 -0.47 1.36
CA ILE A 112 5.44 0.11 2.32
C ILE A 112 4.69 0.73 3.49
N SER A 113 3.78 1.66 3.20
CA SER A 113 3.00 2.33 4.22
C SER A 113 1.65 2.82 3.70
N VAL A 114 0.76 3.17 4.62
CA VAL A 114 -0.51 3.82 4.34
C VAL A 114 -0.75 4.92 5.37
N HIS A 115 -1.18 6.09 4.92
CA HIS A 115 -1.40 7.27 5.76
C HIS A 115 -2.72 7.93 5.44
N ILE A 116 -3.42 8.32 6.50
CA ILE A 116 -4.70 9.01 6.42
C ILE A 116 -4.42 10.49 6.68
N VAL A 117 -4.63 11.35 5.67
CA VAL A 117 -4.28 12.78 5.71
C VAL A 117 -5.39 13.61 5.08
N GLY A 118 -5.97 14.53 5.85
CA GLY A 118 -7.08 15.39 5.38
C GLY A 118 -8.29 14.55 4.96
N ASP A 119 -8.74 14.66 3.72
CA ASP A 119 -9.86 13.88 3.16
C ASP A 119 -9.42 12.66 2.35
N TYR A 120 -8.12 12.34 2.40
CA TYR A 120 -7.51 11.35 1.53
C TYR A 120 -6.78 10.26 2.31
N VAL A 121 -6.60 9.13 1.64
CA VAL A 121 -5.72 8.04 2.08
C VAL A 121 -4.64 7.84 1.04
N TYR A 122 -3.39 7.90 1.49
CA TYR A 122 -2.19 7.76 0.68
C TYR A 122 -1.55 6.41 0.91
N TYR A 123 -1.30 5.67 -0.16
CA TYR A 123 -0.64 4.36 -0.15
C TYR A 123 0.72 4.49 -0.83
N PHE A 124 1.76 4.07 -0.14
CA PHE A 124 3.13 4.07 -0.66
C PHE A 124 3.56 2.64 -0.95
N PHE A 125 4.03 2.39 -2.16
CA PHE A 125 4.41 1.05 -2.60
C PHE A 125 5.43 1.11 -3.73
N GLN A 126 6.08 -0.02 -3.99
CA GLN A 126 6.92 -0.23 -5.16
C GLN A 126 6.19 -1.09 -6.17
N GLU A 127 6.34 -0.83 -7.46
CA GLU A 127 5.85 -1.69 -8.54
C GLU A 127 6.79 -1.65 -9.74
N ASN A 128 6.60 -2.55 -10.70
CA ASN A 128 7.34 -2.48 -11.96
C ASN A 128 6.91 -1.25 -12.78
N PHE A 129 7.89 -0.58 -13.37
CA PHE A 129 7.69 0.57 -14.21
C PHE A 129 7.21 0.15 -15.59
N GLU A 130 5.90 0.24 -15.82
CA GLU A 130 5.30 -0.12 -17.11
C GLU A 130 5.21 1.04 -18.12
N GLU A 131 5.59 2.26 -17.72
CA GLU A 131 5.47 3.47 -18.54
C GLU A 131 6.74 3.73 -19.37
N MET A 132 7.17 2.76 -20.19
CA MET A 132 8.15 3.01 -21.26
C MET A 132 8.11 1.92 -22.35
N GLY A 133 6.96 1.79 -22.99
CA GLY A 133 6.78 0.89 -24.13
C GLY A 133 7.42 1.37 -25.45
N THR A 134 8.08 2.54 -25.49
CA THR A 134 8.47 3.18 -26.76
C THR A 134 9.94 3.08 -27.16
N CYS A 135 10.86 2.56 -26.34
CA CYS A 135 12.29 2.52 -26.71
C CYS A 135 13.01 1.18 -26.48
N GLY A 136 12.34 0.04 -26.70
CA GLY A 136 12.99 -1.25 -26.97
C GLY A 136 13.82 -1.89 -25.84
N THR A 137 14.14 -1.17 -24.77
CA THR A 137 14.85 -1.70 -23.59
C THR A 137 13.85 -1.93 -22.47
N ARG A 138 13.32 -3.16 -22.39
CA ARG A 138 12.58 -3.63 -21.21
C ARG A 138 13.55 -3.84 -20.05
N ALA A 139 14.09 -2.77 -19.49
CA ALA A 139 14.73 -2.85 -18.19
C ALA A 139 13.61 -3.02 -17.16
N GLU A 140 13.57 -4.16 -16.49
CA GLU A 140 12.68 -4.42 -15.36
C GLU A 140 13.05 -3.46 -14.21
N ARG A 141 12.58 -2.22 -14.28
CA ARG A 141 12.88 -1.19 -13.29
C ARG A 141 11.74 -1.12 -12.30
N THR A 142 12.03 -1.42 -11.04
CA THR A 142 11.09 -1.18 -9.94
C THR A 142 11.12 0.31 -9.59
N VAL A 143 9.95 0.94 -9.51
CA VAL A 143 9.79 2.33 -9.07
C VAL A 143 8.92 2.41 -7.84
N SER A 144 9.13 3.47 -7.06
CA SER A 144 8.25 3.82 -5.95
C SER A 144 7.11 4.72 -6.42
N ARG A 145 5.92 4.49 -5.87
CA ARG A 145 4.71 5.25 -6.15
C ARG A 145 3.98 5.65 -4.88
N VAL A 146 3.23 6.73 -5.02
CA VAL A 146 2.15 7.08 -4.11
C VAL A 146 0.83 6.94 -4.87
N ALA A 147 -0.15 6.27 -4.27
CA ALA A 147 -1.53 6.30 -4.71
C ALA A 147 -2.38 7.06 -3.69
N ARG A 148 -3.46 7.68 -4.16
CA ARG A 148 -4.41 8.41 -3.36
C ARG A 148 -5.83 7.95 -3.68
N VAL A 149 -6.67 7.86 -2.66
CA VAL A 149 -8.13 7.70 -2.74
C VAL A 149 -8.81 8.69 -1.79
N CYS A 150 -10.04 9.09 -2.08
CA CYS A 150 -10.89 9.83 -1.15
C CYS A 150 -11.40 8.88 -0.05
N LYS A 151 -11.40 9.33 1.21
CA LYS A 151 -11.98 8.57 2.33
C LYS A 151 -13.46 8.25 2.09
N SER A 152 -14.19 9.22 1.54
CA SER A 152 -15.62 9.19 1.25
C SER A 152 -15.97 8.60 -0.12
N ASP A 153 -15.02 8.00 -0.84
CA ASP A 153 -15.31 7.43 -2.17
C ASP A 153 -16.47 6.42 -2.09
N PRO A 154 -17.57 6.63 -2.82
CA PRO A 154 -18.73 5.74 -2.78
C PRO A 154 -18.48 4.44 -3.56
N GLY A 155 -17.50 4.45 -4.47
CA GLY A 155 -17.22 3.39 -5.41
C GLY A 155 -18.33 3.16 -6.44
N TYR A 156 -18.04 2.27 -7.38
CA TYR A 156 -19.01 1.73 -8.32
C TYR A 156 -18.62 0.29 -8.65
N GLN A 157 -19.54 -0.66 -8.52
CA GLN A 157 -19.26 -2.09 -8.74
C GLN A 157 -18.03 -2.61 -7.96
N HIS A 158 -17.91 -2.22 -6.69
CA HIS A 158 -16.78 -2.56 -5.80
C HIS A 158 -15.42 -1.96 -6.23
N LEU A 159 -15.40 -0.96 -7.13
CA LEU A 159 -14.19 -0.28 -7.58
C LEU A 159 -14.10 1.16 -7.09
N TRP A 160 -12.88 1.61 -6.79
CA TRP A 160 -12.60 3.01 -6.48
C TRP A 160 -12.91 3.92 -7.67
N LEU A 161 -13.53 5.07 -7.42
CA LEU A 161 -13.72 6.13 -8.42
C LEU A 161 -12.62 7.18 -8.35
N SER A 162 -12.04 7.39 -7.17
CA SER A 162 -11.06 8.43 -6.84
C SER A 162 -9.61 7.97 -6.89
N TYR A 163 -9.37 6.72 -7.26
CA TYR A 163 -8.02 6.14 -7.29
C TYR A 163 -7.15 6.81 -8.34
N ALA A 164 -6.03 7.39 -7.89
CA ALA A 164 -4.97 7.91 -8.73
C ALA A 164 -3.61 7.50 -8.18
N LYS A 165 -2.61 7.32 -9.05
CA LYS A 165 -1.22 7.01 -8.66
C LYS A 165 -0.22 7.86 -9.41
N SER A 166 0.91 8.14 -8.78
CA SER A 166 2.03 8.88 -9.37
C SER A 166 3.37 8.26 -8.97
N ARG A 167 4.40 8.42 -9.81
CA ARG A 167 5.77 8.03 -9.51
C ARG A 167 6.38 9.01 -8.50
N LEU A 168 7.10 8.47 -7.51
CA LEU A 168 7.95 9.25 -6.62
C LEU A 168 9.35 9.33 -7.21
N VAL A 169 9.92 10.54 -7.26
CA VAL A 169 11.27 10.80 -7.76
C VAL A 169 12.13 11.26 -6.59
N CYS A 170 13.15 10.48 -6.27
CA CYS A 170 14.24 10.86 -5.40
C CYS A 170 15.53 10.75 -6.22
N SER A 171 16.21 11.88 -6.45
CA SER A 171 17.44 11.91 -7.24
C SER A 171 18.45 12.90 -6.67
N ASP A 172 19.69 12.78 -7.10
CA ASP A 172 20.75 13.75 -6.82
C ASP A 172 20.63 15.07 -7.59
N GLY A 173 19.59 15.20 -8.44
CA GLY A 173 19.35 16.38 -9.28
C GLY A 173 20.23 16.50 -10.52
N GLY A 174 21.20 15.60 -10.70
CA GLY A 174 22.18 15.65 -11.78
C GLY A 174 23.16 16.84 -11.71
N PRO A 175 24.03 17.01 -12.72
CA PRO A 175 24.97 18.12 -12.80
C PRO A 175 24.22 19.45 -13.00
N THR A 176 24.63 20.49 -12.25
CA THR A 176 24.10 21.85 -12.48
C THR A 176 24.75 22.48 -13.72
N GLN A 177 24.09 23.47 -14.35
CA GLN A 177 24.58 24.14 -15.57
C GLN A 177 25.98 24.77 -15.44
N THR A 178 26.47 24.98 -14.22
CA THR A 178 27.84 25.49 -13.97
C THR A 178 28.93 24.45 -14.19
N ASP A 179 28.57 23.17 -14.25
CA ASP A 179 29.49 22.04 -14.40
C ASP A 179 29.31 21.40 -15.79
N ALA A 180 29.44 22.20 -16.84
CA ALA A 180 29.26 21.83 -18.25
C ALA A 180 30.24 20.73 -18.75
N ARG A 181 31.12 20.22 -17.89
CA ARG A 181 31.99 19.06 -18.17
C ARG A 181 31.40 17.71 -17.73
N ARG A 182 30.30 17.68 -16.98
CA ARG A 182 29.57 16.45 -16.64
C ARG A 182 28.30 16.33 -17.47
N THR A 183 28.31 15.44 -18.46
CA THR A 183 27.11 14.97 -19.20
C THR A 183 26.45 13.77 -18.51
N ALA A 184 26.46 13.73 -17.17
CA ALA A 184 25.95 12.57 -16.43
C ALA A 184 24.45 12.71 -16.18
N GLU A 185 23.67 11.68 -16.51
CA GLU A 185 22.26 11.56 -16.13
C GLU A 185 22.09 11.59 -14.59
N PRO A 186 20.99 12.14 -14.04
CA PRO A 186 20.73 12.11 -12.61
C PRO A 186 20.71 10.68 -12.07
N PHE A 187 21.28 10.48 -10.89
CA PHE A 187 21.19 9.21 -10.18
C PHE A 187 19.87 9.15 -9.40
N TYR A 188 19.08 8.09 -9.63
CA TYR A 188 17.77 7.91 -9.01
C TYR A 188 17.80 6.85 -7.91
N TYR A 189 17.23 7.21 -6.76
CA TYR A 189 16.94 6.30 -5.66
C TYR A 189 15.49 5.82 -5.79
N ASP A 190 15.25 4.80 -6.61
CA ASP A 190 13.88 4.39 -6.96
C ASP A 190 13.18 3.53 -5.88
N LEU A 191 13.89 3.05 -4.85
CA LEU A 191 13.37 2.08 -3.88
C LEU A 191 13.07 2.70 -2.51
N LEU A 192 11.83 3.17 -2.32
CA LEU A 192 11.31 3.65 -1.04
C LEU A 192 11.28 2.52 -0.01
N GLN A 193 11.84 2.75 1.17
CA GLN A 193 11.90 1.76 2.25
C GLN A 193 10.90 2.06 3.36
N ASP A 194 10.69 3.33 3.68
CA ASP A 194 9.78 3.78 4.72
C ASP A 194 9.35 5.23 4.51
N THR A 195 8.30 5.65 5.21
CA THR A 195 7.75 7.01 5.16
C THR A 195 7.35 7.51 6.55
N PHE A 196 7.46 8.81 6.76
CA PHE A 196 7.05 9.48 7.99
C PHE A 196 6.19 10.70 7.68
N VAL A 197 5.07 10.86 8.39
CA VAL A 197 4.09 11.93 8.13
C VAL A 197 4.12 12.97 9.24
N THR A 198 4.03 14.22 8.82
CA THR A 198 3.84 15.42 9.67
C THR A 198 2.59 16.16 9.19
N ASP A 199 2.21 17.22 9.88
CA ASP A 199 1.03 18.04 9.53
C ASP A 199 1.12 18.69 8.14
N SER A 200 2.33 18.86 7.60
CA SER A 200 2.56 19.56 6.33
C SER A 200 3.29 18.74 5.27
N HIS A 201 4.05 17.71 5.68
CA HIS A 201 4.93 16.97 4.78
C HIS A 201 4.91 15.46 5.04
N ILE A 202 5.21 14.70 3.98
CA ILE A 202 5.51 13.28 4.06
C ILE A 202 6.97 13.09 3.64
N TYR A 203 7.78 12.56 4.55
CA TYR A 203 9.16 12.21 4.33
C TYR A 203 9.26 10.75 3.87
N GLY A 204 10.22 10.44 3.00
CA GLY A 204 10.47 9.08 2.52
C GLY A 204 11.96 8.77 2.50
N VAL A 205 12.33 7.56 2.91
CA VAL A 205 13.71 7.06 2.84
C VAL A 205 13.85 6.16 1.62
N PHE A 206 14.73 6.51 0.69
CA PHE A 206 14.93 5.78 -0.56
C PHE A 206 16.31 5.13 -0.62
N THR A 207 16.40 4.00 -1.32
CA THR A 207 17.65 3.32 -1.65
C THR A 207 17.79 3.16 -3.15
N ALA A 208 19.03 2.96 -3.60
CA ALA A 208 19.32 2.62 -4.99
C ALA A 208 18.91 1.19 -5.31
N SER A 209 18.42 0.95 -6.53
CA SER A 209 18.40 -0.38 -7.12
C SER A 209 19.83 -0.85 -7.34
N ARG A 210 20.18 -2.02 -6.80
CA ARG A 210 21.50 -2.65 -7.02
C ARG A 210 21.76 -2.90 -8.49
#